data_AF-A0A7Y1ADJ5-F1
#
_entry.id   AF-A0A7Y1ADJ5-F1
#
_cell.length_a   1.000
_cell.length_b   1.000
_cell.length_c   1.000
_cell.angle_alpha   90.00
_cell.angle_beta   90.00
_cell.angle_gamma   90.00
#
_symmetry.space_group_name_H-M   'P 1'
#
loop_
_entity.id
_entity.type
_entity.pdbx_description
1 polymer ?
#
loop_
_entity_poly.entity_id
_entity_poly.type
_entity_poly.pdbx_seq_one_letter_code
_entity_poly.pdbx_strand_id
1 'polypeptide(L)'
;MSNFNEKQQKILDAFGVGNVARAAGVSAEPLRCYQVGDYDWFAATSPEQALELMREIVGDEDWDASDYEVELSSDELLDKRWREEDEPDKDAGSLREWLAEAKEPGWLNGIEP
;
A
#
# COMPACT_ATOMS: atom_id res chain seq x y z
N MET A 1 -0.26 28.25 6.02
CA MET A 1 -1.06 27.62 4.95
C MET A 1 -0.83 26.14 5.12
N SER A 2 -1.60 25.57 6.04
CA SER A 2 -1.53 24.19 6.49
C SER A 2 -2.68 23.49 5.80
N ASN A 3 -2.39 22.56 4.89
CA ASN A 3 -3.41 21.72 4.23
C ASN A 3 -2.87 20.36 3.76
N PHE A 4 -1.56 20.11 3.85
CA PHE A 4 -0.95 18.86 3.40
C PHE A 4 -1.02 17.77 4.48
N ASN A 5 -0.74 18.16 5.73
CA ASN A 5 -0.80 17.25 6.88
C ASN A 5 -2.22 16.77 7.23
N GLU A 6 -3.27 17.48 6.79
CA GLU A 6 -4.67 17.07 7.03
C GLU A 6 -5.15 16.01 6.04
N LYS A 7 -4.58 15.94 4.82
CA LYS A 7 -4.97 14.96 3.80
C LYS A 7 -4.32 13.61 4.07
N GLN A 8 -3.04 13.60 4.46
CA GLN A 8 -2.32 12.43 4.97
C GLN A 8 -2.95 11.92 6.27
N GLN A 9 -3.29 12.81 7.22
CA GLN A 9 -3.99 12.43 8.45
C GLN A 9 -5.42 11.94 8.18
N LYS A 10 -6.14 12.48 7.19
CA LYS A 10 -7.46 11.96 6.77
C LYS A 10 -7.37 10.59 6.11
N ILE A 11 -6.30 10.31 5.35
CA ILE A 11 -6.04 8.97 4.83
C ILE A 11 -5.77 8.06 6.04
N LEU A 12 -4.88 8.42 6.96
CA LEU A 12 -4.64 7.61 8.16
C LEU A 12 -5.88 7.42 9.07
N ASP A 13 -6.79 8.41 9.17
CA ASP A 13 -8.04 8.34 9.93
C ASP A 13 -9.19 7.66 9.17
N ALA A 14 -9.25 7.76 7.84
CA ALA A 14 -10.21 7.03 7.00
C ALA A 14 -9.82 5.56 6.83
N PHE A 15 -8.52 5.27 6.85
CA PHE A 15 -7.95 3.94 6.76
C PHE A 15 -7.89 3.21 8.10
N GLY A 16 -8.37 3.83 9.19
CA GLY A 16 -8.62 3.14 10.44
C GLY A 16 -7.49 2.18 10.81
N VAL A 17 -6.27 2.68 11.03
CA VAL A 17 -5.20 1.89 11.68
C VAL A 17 -5.66 1.41 13.08
N GLY A 18 -6.84 1.83 13.55
CA GLY A 18 -7.67 1.04 14.45
C GLY A 18 -8.71 0.17 13.73
N ASN A 19 -8.34 -1.09 13.47
CA ASN A 19 -9.28 -2.23 13.54
C ASN A 19 -10.16 -2.54 12.30
N VAL A 20 -9.56 -2.77 11.12
CA VAL A 20 -10.20 -3.53 10.02
C VAL A 20 -9.66 -4.96 9.92
N ALA A 21 -9.69 -5.69 11.04
CA ALA A 21 -9.58 -7.14 11.01
C ALA A 21 -10.92 -7.74 10.56
N ARG A 22 -11.17 -7.89 9.26
CA ARG A 22 -12.07 -8.94 8.75
C ARG A 22 -11.97 -9.16 7.24
N ALA A 23 -11.07 -10.06 6.82
CA ALA A 23 -11.35 -11.22 5.95
C ALA A 23 -10.14 -11.61 5.10
N ALA A 24 -9.17 -12.29 5.71
CA ALA A 24 -8.48 -13.41 5.07
C ALA A 24 -7.89 -14.24 6.20
N GLY A 25 -8.07 -15.55 6.16
CA GLY A 25 -7.58 -16.44 7.20
C GLY A 25 -6.10 -16.20 7.48
N VAL A 26 -5.70 -16.41 8.74
CA VAL A 26 -4.30 -16.53 9.18
C VAL A 26 -3.65 -17.65 8.36
N SER A 27 -3.27 -17.33 7.14
CA SER A 27 -2.47 -18.18 6.29
C SER A 27 -1.05 -17.77 6.66
N ALA A 28 -0.28 -18.72 7.18
CA ALA A 28 1.14 -18.54 7.50
C ALA A 28 2.01 -18.32 6.23
N GLU A 29 1.40 -17.80 5.17
CA GLU A 29 2.01 -17.47 3.91
C GLU A 29 2.76 -16.13 4.08
N PRO A 30 4.02 -16.04 3.62
CA PRO A 30 4.80 -14.82 3.75
C PRO A 30 4.14 -13.70 2.93
N LEU A 31 3.99 -12.52 3.54
CA LEU A 31 3.58 -11.32 2.84
C LEU A 31 4.60 -11.00 1.74
N ARG A 32 4.09 -10.62 0.58
CA ARG A 32 4.86 -10.17 -0.58
C ARG A 32 4.37 -8.78 -0.97
N CYS A 33 5.25 -8.02 -1.60
CA CYS A 33 4.91 -6.71 -2.14
C CYS A 33 4.36 -6.89 -3.55
N TYR A 34 3.12 -6.46 -3.75
CA TYR A 34 2.47 -6.41 -5.05
C TYR A 34 2.28 -4.95 -5.44
N GLN A 35 2.61 -4.64 -6.68
CA GLN A 35 2.30 -3.37 -7.29
C GLN A 35 0.92 -3.49 -7.94
N VAL A 36 0.03 -2.55 -7.66
CA VAL A 36 -1.30 -2.44 -8.25
C VAL A 36 -1.33 -1.15 -9.07
N GLY A 37 -1.60 -1.27 -10.37
CA GLY A 37 -1.41 -0.18 -11.33
C GLY A 37 0.06 0.25 -11.43
N ASP A 38 0.27 1.52 -11.76
CA ASP A 38 1.62 2.08 -11.94
C ASP A 38 2.23 2.69 -10.67
N TYR A 39 1.41 2.90 -9.63
CA TYR A 39 1.72 3.87 -8.59
C TYR A 39 1.52 3.38 -7.16
N ASP A 40 0.85 2.25 -6.92
CA ASP A 40 0.52 1.79 -5.57
C ASP A 40 1.14 0.42 -5.26
N TRP A 41 1.69 0.30 -4.05
CA TRP A 41 2.31 -0.92 -3.55
C TRP A 41 1.63 -1.41 -2.28
N PHE A 42 1.31 -2.70 -2.27
CA PHE A 42 0.57 -3.37 -1.21
C PHE A 42 1.34 -4.58 -0.70
N ALA A 43 1.34 -4.78 0.61
CA ALA A 43 1.67 -6.05 1.23
C ALA A 43 0.45 -6.96 1.15
N ALA A 44 0.58 -8.10 0.48
CA ALA A 44 -0.45 -9.11 0.41
C ALA A 44 0.16 -10.51 0.31
N THR A 45 -0.64 -11.53 0.59
CA THR A 45 -0.24 -12.93 0.39
C THR A 45 -0.49 -13.39 -1.05
N SER A 46 -1.35 -12.69 -1.78
CA SER A 46 -1.75 -12.99 -3.16
C SER A 46 -2.06 -11.70 -3.94
N PRO A 47 -1.98 -11.73 -5.29
CA PRO A 47 -2.33 -10.57 -6.12
C PRO A 47 -3.82 -10.21 -6.01
N GLU A 48 -4.70 -11.21 -5.83
CA GLU A 48 -6.13 -11.00 -5.64
C GLU A 48 -6.41 -10.18 -4.38
N GLN A 49 -5.68 -10.45 -3.29
CA GLN A 49 -5.79 -9.70 -2.05
C GLN A 49 -5.26 -8.27 -2.19
N ALA A 50 -4.24 -8.04 -3.01
CA ALA A 50 -3.77 -6.68 -3.32
C ALA A 50 -4.83 -5.87 -4.08
N LEU A 51 -5.55 -6.49 -5.02
CA LEU A 51 -6.70 -5.86 -5.69
C LEU A 51 -7.84 -5.54 -4.73
N GLU A 52 -8.16 -6.45 -3.80
CA GLU A 52 -9.18 -6.20 -2.79
C GLU A 52 -8.83 -4.99 -1.93
N LEU A 53 -7.57 -4.88 -1.49
CA LEU A 53 -7.09 -3.70 -0.76
C LEU A 53 -7.23 -2.43 -1.59
N MET A 54 -6.85 -2.45 -2.87
CA MET A 54 -7.01 -1.28 -3.75
C MET A 54 -8.49 -0.92 -3.95
N ARG A 55 -9.38 -1.90 -4.08
CA ARG A 55 -10.83 -1.70 -4.14
C ARG A 55 -11.36 -1.00 -2.90
N GLU A 56 -10.87 -1.36 -1.72
CA GLU A 56 -11.25 -0.68 -0.48
C GLU A 56 -10.80 0.79 -0.45
N ILE A 57 -9.68 1.12 -1.10
CA ILE A 57 -9.15 2.48 -1.21
C ILE A 57 -9.94 3.32 -2.23
N VAL A 58 -10.13 2.78 -3.44
CA VAL A 58 -10.84 3.44 -4.54
C VAL A 58 -12.32 3.59 -4.21
N GLY A 59 -12.89 2.59 -3.52
CA GLY A 59 -14.30 2.48 -3.23
C GLY A 59 -15.05 1.67 -4.29
N ASP A 60 -16.05 0.93 -3.84
CA ASP A 60 -16.85 0.01 -4.67
C ASP A 60 -17.53 0.65 -5.88
N GLU A 61 -17.88 1.94 -5.79
CA GLU A 61 -18.64 2.65 -6.83
C GLU A 61 -17.78 2.99 -8.06
N ASP A 62 -16.47 3.15 -7.87
CA ASP A 62 -15.49 3.52 -8.91
C ASP A 62 -14.50 2.36 -9.20
N TRP A 63 -14.79 1.16 -8.69
CA TRP A 63 -13.91 0.00 -8.83
C TRP A 63 -14.15 -0.78 -10.14
N ASP A 64 -13.10 -0.88 -10.95
CA ASP A 64 -12.99 -1.86 -12.03
C ASP A 64 -11.64 -2.60 -11.95
N ALA A 65 -11.68 -3.91 -11.67
CA ALA A 65 -10.47 -4.72 -11.56
C ALA A 65 -9.69 -4.81 -12.90
N SER A 66 -10.32 -4.50 -14.04
CA SER A 66 -9.65 -4.47 -15.34
C SER A 66 -8.87 -3.18 -15.59
N ASP A 67 -9.09 -2.13 -14.79
CA ASP A 67 -8.32 -0.88 -14.86
C ASP A 67 -6.98 -0.97 -14.12
N TYR A 68 -6.80 -1.99 -13.26
CA TYR A 68 -5.61 -2.16 -12.44
C TYR A 68 -4.90 -3.47 -12.76
N GLU A 69 -3.65 -3.38 -13.23
CA GLU A 69 -2.77 -4.54 -13.34
C GLU A 69 -2.10 -4.83 -12.00
N VAL A 70 -1.97 -6.11 -11.62
CA VAL A 70 -1.24 -6.49 -10.41
C VAL A 70 -0.03 -7.32 -10.74
N GLU A 71 1.12 -6.80 -10.37
CA GLU A 71 2.41 -7.43 -10.60
C GLU A 71 3.16 -7.61 -9.28
N LEU A 72 3.97 -8.66 -9.19
CA LEU A 72 4.85 -8.83 -8.05
C LEU A 72 5.98 -7.80 -8.16
N SER A 73 6.22 -7.04 -7.09
CA SER A 73 7.30 -6.05 -7.10
C SER A 73 8.65 -6.73 -7.26
N SER A 74 9.47 -6.16 -8.15
CA SER A 74 10.84 -6.63 -8.38
C SER A 74 11.74 -6.31 -7.17
N ASP A 75 12.78 -7.11 -6.95
CA ASP A 75 13.75 -6.88 -5.88
C ASP A 75 14.39 -5.47 -5.95
N GLU A 76 14.59 -4.94 -7.15
CA GLU A 76 15.10 -3.58 -7.36
C GLU A 76 14.16 -2.49 -6.79
N LEU A 77 12.84 -2.67 -6.92
CA LEU A 77 11.85 -1.76 -6.34
C LEU A 77 11.73 -1.96 -4.83
N LEU A 78 11.85 -3.22 -4.37
CA LEU A 78 11.85 -3.55 -2.95
C LEU A 78 13.00 -2.90 -2.20
N ASP A 79 14.19 -2.87 -2.81
CA ASP A 79 15.40 -2.27 -2.25
C ASP A 79 15.56 -0.78 -2.57
N LYS A 80 14.67 -0.21 -3.38
CA LYS A 80 14.65 1.22 -3.70
C LYS A 80 14.42 2.02 -2.41
N ARG A 81 15.27 3.03 -2.18
CA ARG A 81 15.08 4.02 -1.11
C ARG A 81 14.03 5.03 -1.54
N TRP A 82 12.91 5.03 -0.85
CA TRP A 82 11.86 6.02 -0.96
C TRP A 82 12.24 7.26 -0.16
N ARG A 83 11.74 8.40 -0.60
CA ARG A 83 11.97 9.69 0.03
C ARG A 83 10.62 10.29 0.37
N GLU A 84 10.57 11.02 1.47
CA GLU A 84 9.37 11.74 1.86
C GLU A 84 9.05 12.78 0.77
N GLU A 85 7.79 12.84 0.34
CA GLU A 85 7.37 13.79 -0.69
C GLU A 85 7.55 15.24 -0.22
N ASP A 86 7.22 15.51 1.04
CA ASP A 86 7.38 16.81 1.69
C ASP A 86 8.85 17.16 1.99
N GLU A 87 9.71 16.15 2.17
CA GLU A 87 11.10 16.31 2.59
C GLU A 87 12.02 15.41 1.73
N PRO A 88 12.39 15.83 0.50
CA PRO A 88 13.12 14.96 -0.45
C PRO A 88 14.55 14.58 0.01
N ASP A 89 15.08 15.25 1.04
CA ASP A 89 16.34 14.91 1.70
C ASP A 89 16.18 13.86 2.81
N LYS A 90 14.93 13.56 3.19
CA LYS A 90 14.60 12.60 4.23
C LYS A 90 14.26 11.27 3.57
N ASP A 91 15.04 10.28 3.96
CA ASP A 91 14.85 8.91 3.56
C ASP A 91 13.63 8.33 4.31
N ALA A 92 12.65 7.83 3.57
CA ALA A 92 11.42 7.25 4.09
C ALA A 92 11.56 5.74 4.38
N GLY A 93 12.59 5.09 3.85
CA GLY A 93 12.80 3.65 3.93
C GLY A 93 12.72 2.95 2.58
N SER A 94 12.65 1.61 2.60
CA SER A 94 12.38 0.80 1.42
C SER A 94 11.11 -0.03 1.55
N LEU A 95 10.51 -0.43 0.43
CA LEU A 95 9.36 -1.34 0.43
C LEU A 95 9.70 -2.65 1.16
N ARG A 96 10.95 -3.13 1.08
CA ARG A 96 11.41 -4.30 1.83
C ARG A 96 11.39 -4.10 3.34
N GLU A 97 11.78 -2.92 3.83
CA GLU A 97 11.71 -2.61 5.26
C GLU A 97 10.26 -2.55 5.73
N TRP A 98 9.39 -1.83 5.01
CA TRP A 98 7.98 -1.74 5.36
C TRP A 98 7.26 -3.09 5.26
N LEU A 99 7.59 -3.92 4.27
CA LEU A 99 7.06 -5.29 4.16
C LEU A 99 7.54 -6.18 5.32
N ALA A 100 8.77 -6.01 5.80
CA ALA A 100 9.29 -6.76 6.94
C ALA A 100 8.64 -6.31 8.27
N GLU A 101 8.23 -5.05 8.38
CA GLU A 101 7.48 -4.52 9.51
C GLU A 101 5.99 -4.88 9.44
N ALA A 102 5.44 -5.01 8.23
CA ALA A 102 4.07 -5.43 8.00
C ALA A 102 3.82 -6.85 8.54
N LYS A 103 2.86 -6.96 9.46
CA LYS A 103 2.41 -8.25 10.02
C LYS A 103 1.10 -8.72 9.43
N GLU A 104 0.42 -7.83 8.72
CA GLU A 104 -0.89 -8.04 8.12
C GLU A 104 -0.89 -7.41 6.71
N PRO A 105 -1.71 -7.91 5.78
CA PRO A 105 -1.88 -7.30 4.47
C PRO A 105 -2.35 -5.84 4.59
N GLY A 106 -1.83 -4.97 3.73
CA GLY A 106 -2.16 -3.55 3.75
C GLY A 106 -1.38 -2.74 2.71
N TRP A 107 -1.79 -1.49 2.53
CA TRP A 107 -1.07 -0.55 1.68
C TRP A 107 0.29 -0.18 2.32
N LEU A 108 1.35 -0.24 1.52
CA LEU A 108 2.71 0.10 1.97
C LEU A 108 3.07 1.52 1.60
N ASN A 109 2.92 1.86 0.32
CA ASN A 109 3.26 3.17 -0.21
C ASN A 109 2.64 3.37 -1.58
N GLY A 110 2.53 4.62 -2.00
CA GLY A 110 2.13 5.00 -3.35
C GLY A 110 2.80 6.29 -3.78
N ILE A 111 2.75 6.61 -5.07
CA ILE A 111 3.16 7.91 -5.59
C ILE A 111 1.98 8.59 -6.27
N GLU A 112 1.74 9.86 -5.96
CA GLU A 112 0.80 10.65 -6.74
C GLU A 112 1.48 11.01 -8.09
N PRO A 113 0.81 10.79 -9.25
CA PRO A 113 1.32 11.22 -10.56
C PRO A 113 1.32 12.75 -10.75
#